data_AF-A0A6J1G5A3-F1
#
_entry.id   AF-A0A6J1G5A3-F1
#
_cell.length_a   1.000
_cell.length_b   1.000
_cell.length_c   1.000
_cell.angle_alpha   90.00
_cell.angle_beta   90.00
_cell.angle_gamma   90.00
#
_symmetry.space_group_name_H-M   'P 1'
#
loop_
_entity.id
_entity.type
_entity.pdbx_description
1 polymer ?
#
loop_
_entity_poly.entity_id
_entity_poly.type
_entity_poly.pdbx_seq_one_letter_code
_entity_poly.pdbx_strand_id
1 'polypeptide(L)'
;MKVFGRFKREMSKNFMMSDLGMLNYYLGIEMQQNTADITICQSAYVKKLLDTAGLVDSNLTRTPMEARLQLRKVGTTTAVDSTNYNSVVGSLRYLVNTRPDFAYSVGYVTEARGLGVRYYAGRGKEKLELVGYSDSDMGDDVDDYKSTNGMIYFLSGGAICWQSTKQ
;
A
#
# COMPACT_ATOMS: atom_id res chain seq x y z
N MET A 1 18.19 9.60 -22.44
CA MET A 1 17.53 10.95 -22.48
C MET A 1 16.99 11.39 -23.84
N LYS A 2 17.60 11.07 -25.01
CA LYS A 2 17.10 11.54 -26.34
C LYS A 2 15.68 11.08 -26.72
N VAL A 3 15.26 9.90 -26.25
CA VAL A 3 13.93 9.32 -26.53
C VAL A 3 12.81 10.14 -25.87
N PHE A 4 13.00 10.56 -24.62
CA PHE A 4 12.01 11.33 -23.87
C PHE A 4 11.77 12.71 -24.47
N GLY A 5 12.84 13.40 -24.91
CA GLY A 5 12.71 14.69 -25.58
C GLY A 5 11.98 14.60 -26.93
N ARG A 6 12.17 13.53 -27.70
CA ARG A 6 11.40 13.27 -28.93
C ARG A 6 9.93 13.06 -28.62
N PHE A 7 9.62 12.26 -27.59
CA PHE A 7 8.25 12.00 -27.15
C PHE A 7 7.53 13.27 -26.70
N LYS A 8 8.15 14.10 -25.85
CA LYS A 8 7.56 15.38 -25.43
C LYS A 8 7.19 16.26 -26.62
N ARG A 9 8.08 16.34 -27.61
CA ARG A 9 7.85 17.14 -28.81
C ARG A 9 6.67 16.62 -29.65
N GLU A 10 6.56 15.31 -29.83
CA GLU A 10 5.41 14.74 -30.57
C GLU A 10 4.10 14.90 -29.78
N MET A 11 4.14 14.81 -28.44
CA MET A 11 2.97 15.11 -27.60
C MET A 11 2.55 16.58 -27.70
N SER A 12 3.46 17.54 -27.56
CA SER A 12 3.14 18.98 -27.69
C SER A 12 2.67 19.39 -29.08
N LYS A 13 3.01 18.62 -30.14
CA LYS A 13 2.49 18.87 -31.48
C LYS A 13 1.01 18.49 -31.62
N ASN A 14 0.62 17.36 -31.03
CA ASN A 14 -0.73 16.81 -31.18
C ASN A 14 -1.67 17.26 -30.06
N PHE A 15 -1.13 17.70 -28.92
CA PHE A 15 -1.88 18.08 -27.72
C PHE A 15 -1.34 19.39 -27.15
N MET A 16 -2.23 20.25 -26.67
CA MET A 16 -1.84 21.44 -25.92
C MET A 16 -1.26 21.01 -24.56
N MET A 17 0.08 20.96 -24.49
CA MET A 17 0.84 20.51 -23.33
C MET A 17 1.91 21.52 -22.97
N SER A 18 2.06 21.79 -21.67
CA SER A 18 3.17 22.56 -21.11
C SER A 18 4.17 21.62 -20.45
N ASP A 19 5.46 21.81 -20.73
CA ASP A 19 6.53 21.07 -20.06
C ASP A 19 6.87 21.74 -18.72
N LEU A 20 6.52 21.08 -17.62
CA LEU A 20 6.78 21.56 -16.26
C LEU A 20 8.20 21.23 -15.77
N GLY A 21 9.04 20.63 -16.61
CA GLY A 21 10.42 20.30 -16.29
C GLY A 21 10.55 18.98 -15.52
N MET A 22 11.41 18.97 -14.49
CA MET A 22 11.59 17.78 -13.65
C MET A 22 10.40 17.61 -12.70
N LEU A 23 9.98 16.35 -12.52
CA LEU A 23 8.84 16.00 -11.68
C LEU A 23 9.15 16.29 -10.20
N ASN A 24 8.51 17.32 -9.64
CA ASN A 24 8.64 17.66 -8.22
C ASN A 24 7.45 17.16 -7.38
N TYR A 25 6.26 17.09 -7.99
CA TYR A 25 5.04 16.65 -7.33
C TYR A 25 4.18 15.80 -8.27
N TYR A 26 3.64 14.69 -7.76
CA TYR A 26 2.68 13.86 -8.47
C TYR A 26 1.60 13.34 -7.52
N LEU A 27 0.34 13.71 -7.75
CA LEU A 27 -0.81 13.27 -6.94
C LEU A 27 -0.66 13.53 -5.42
N GLY A 28 0.12 14.51 -4.98
CA GLY A 28 0.40 14.75 -3.56
C GLY A 28 1.60 13.98 -3.00
N ILE A 29 2.35 13.30 -3.86
CA ILE A 29 3.66 12.73 -3.60
C ILE A 29 4.74 13.74 -4.00
N GLU A 30 5.63 14.06 -3.09
CA GLU A 30 6.82 14.87 -3.31
C GLU A 30 7.93 14.01 -3.91
N MET A 31 8.59 14.51 -4.95
CA MET A 31 9.77 13.89 -5.54
C MET A 31 10.96 14.84 -5.46
N GLN A 32 12.05 14.35 -4.89
CA GLN A 32 13.34 15.01 -4.87
C GLN A 32 14.27 14.23 -5.79
N GLN A 33 14.60 14.83 -6.94
CA GLN A 33 15.46 14.21 -7.94
C GLN A 33 16.84 14.87 -7.90
N ASN A 34 17.83 14.12 -7.43
CA ASN A 34 19.23 14.49 -7.49
C ASN A 34 19.90 13.81 -8.70
N THR A 35 21.17 14.13 -8.95
CA THR A 35 21.94 13.49 -10.02
C THR A 35 22.22 12.00 -9.78
N ALA A 36 22.19 11.54 -8.53
CA ALA A 36 22.52 10.17 -8.15
C ALA A 36 21.29 9.34 -7.72
N ASP A 37 20.26 9.98 -7.17
CA ASP A 37 19.13 9.31 -6.54
C ASP A 37 17.82 10.07 -6.75
N ILE A 38 16.71 9.32 -6.69
CA ILE A 38 15.36 9.87 -6.69
C ILE A 38 14.73 9.47 -5.37
N THR A 39 14.42 10.45 -4.55
CA THR A 39 13.75 10.28 -3.27
C THR A 39 12.27 10.64 -3.40
N ILE A 40 11.41 9.78 -2.87
CA ILE A 40 9.96 9.95 -2.88
C ILE A 40 9.50 10.19 -1.44
N CYS A 41 8.75 11.27 -1.21
CA CYS A 41 8.31 11.72 0.10
C CYS A 41 6.81 12.03 0.13
N GLN A 42 6.17 11.79 1.28
CA GLN A 42 4.76 12.14 1.52
C GLN A 42 4.59 12.85 2.88
N SER A 43 5.60 13.62 3.29
CA SER A 43 5.69 14.19 4.65
C SER A 43 4.48 15.08 5.00
N ALA A 44 4.03 15.92 4.07
CA ALA A 44 2.85 16.77 4.25
C ALA A 44 1.56 15.97 4.40
N TYR A 45 1.44 14.85 3.67
CA TYR A 45 0.29 13.95 3.76
C TYR A 45 0.23 13.25 5.11
N VAL A 46 1.37 12.72 5.58
CA VAL A 46 1.47 12.06 6.90
C VAL A 46 1.08 13.01 8.02
N LYS A 47 1.54 14.27 7.99
CA LYS A 47 1.16 15.29 8.99
C LYS A 47 -0.35 15.51 9.05
N LYS A 48 -1.01 15.64 7.89
CA LYS A 48 -2.47 15.80 7.82
C LYS A 48 -3.22 14.56 8.31
N LEU A 49 -2.68 13.37 8.02
CA LEU A 49 -3.26 12.11 8.50
C LEU A 49 -3.18 12.00 10.02
N LEU A 50 -2.04 12.34 10.61
CA LEU A 50 -1.88 12.37 12.07
C LEU A 50 -2.81 13.38 12.73
N ASP A 51 -3.01 14.55 12.12
CA ASP A 51 -3.96 15.56 12.60
C ASP A 51 -5.40 15.04 12.57
N THR A 52 -5.82 14.45 11.45
CA THR A 52 -7.17 13.85 11.30
C THR A 52 -7.40 12.70 12.28
N ALA A 53 -6.37 11.91 12.55
CA ALA A 53 -6.44 10.79 13.49
C ALA A 53 -6.31 11.22 14.97
N GLY A 54 -5.99 12.49 15.25
CA GLY A 54 -5.73 12.98 16.61
C GLY A 54 -4.44 12.42 17.22
N LEU A 55 -3.45 12.09 16.39
CA LEU A 55 -2.21 11.39 16.77
C LEU A 55 -0.94 12.26 16.64
N VAL A 56 -1.08 13.59 16.53
CA VAL A 56 0.04 14.52 16.32
C VAL A 56 1.13 14.40 17.40
N ASP A 57 0.74 14.24 18.66
CA ASP A 57 1.65 14.15 19.81
C ASP A 57 2.07 12.71 20.15
N SER A 58 1.83 11.76 19.25
CA SER A 58 2.16 10.35 19.48
C SER A 58 3.67 10.11 19.44
N ASN A 59 4.14 9.19 20.29
CA ASN A 59 5.54 8.78 20.30
C ASN A 59 5.94 8.10 18.99
N LEU A 60 7.15 8.39 18.52
CA LEU A 60 7.72 7.73 17.35
C LEU A 60 7.93 6.25 17.64
N THR A 61 7.41 5.38 16.78
CA THR A 61 7.67 3.95 16.83
C THR A 61 8.40 3.48 15.57
N ARG A 62 9.30 2.51 15.74
CA ARG A 62 9.97 1.84 14.63
C ARG A 62 9.18 0.64 14.12
N THR A 63 8.30 0.09 14.95
CA THR A 63 7.48 -1.09 14.64
C THR A 63 6.07 -0.62 14.32
N PRO A 64 5.59 -0.78 13.06
CA PRO A 64 4.29 -0.24 12.64
C PRO A 64 3.10 -0.95 13.29
N MET A 65 3.31 -2.14 13.87
CA MET A 65 2.31 -2.91 14.61
C MET A 65 3.01 -3.73 15.70
N GLU A 66 2.29 -3.99 16.79
CA GLU A 66 2.73 -4.87 17.86
C GLU A 66 2.80 -6.32 17.39
N ALA A 67 3.84 -7.05 17.80
CA ALA A 67 4.00 -8.45 17.45
C ALA A 67 2.91 -9.29 18.13
N ARG A 68 2.22 -10.15 17.36
CA ARG A 68 1.13 -11.03 17.83
C ARG A 68 -0.07 -10.27 18.40
N LEU A 69 -0.35 -9.07 17.86
CA LEU A 69 -1.61 -8.39 18.15
C LEU A 69 -2.78 -9.27 17.70
N GLN A 70 -3.71 -9.56 18.61
CA GLN A 70 -4.90 -10.37 18.37
C GLN A 70 -6.14 -9.47 18.52
N LEU A 71 -6.81 -9.16 17.41
CA LEU A 71 -8.02 -8.32 17.42
C LEU A 71 -9.23 -9.15 17.82
N ARG A 72 -9.92 -8.72 18.89
CA ARG A 72 -11.17 -9.33 19.33
C ARG A 72 -12.38 -8.62 18.75
N LYS A 73 -13.42 -9.37 18.38
CA LYS A 73 -14.67 -8.78 17.84
C LYS A 73 -15.47 -8.02 18.89
N VAL A 74 -15.36 -8.42 20.15
CA VAL A 74 -16.05 -7.81 21.29
C VAL A 74 -15.02 -7.24 22.24
N GLY A 75 -14.93 -5.90 22.27
CA GLY A 75 -14.10 -5.16 23.20
C GLY A 75 -14.93 -4.49 24.29
N THR A 76 -14.26 -4.03 25.35
CA THR A 76 -14.83 -3.16 26.40
C THR A 76 -14.96 -1.69 25.95
N THR A 77 -14.49 -1.37 24.76
CA THR A 77 -14.47 -0.01 24.20
C THR A 77 -15.80 0.39 23.58
N THR A 78 -16.12 1.67 23.66
CA THR A 78 -17.29 2.28 23.02
C THR A 78 -17.28 2.05 21.52
N ALA A 79 -18.47 1.92 20.92
CA ALA A 79 -18.62 1.79 19.47
C ALA A 79 -17.90 2.94 18.74
N VAL A 80 -16.99 2.59 17.83
CA VAL A 80 -16.24 3.55 17.01
C VAL A 80 -17.10 3.97 15.83
N ASP A 81 -17.06 5.25 15.46
CA ASP A 81 -17.68 5.71 14.22
C ASP A 81 -17.00 5.05 13.00
N SER A 82 -17.77 4.25 12.28
CA SER A 82 -17.32 3.53 11.09
C SER A 82 -16.85 4.45 9.98
N THR A 83 -17.39 5.68 9.90
CA THR A 83 -17.01 6.66 8.88
C THR A 83 -15.60 7.16 9.12
N ASN A 84 -15.31 7.62 10.33
CA ASN A 84 -13.97 8.06 10.72
C ASN A 84 -12.95 6.92 10.58
N TYR A 85 -13.29 5.72 11.03
CA TYR A 85 -12.42 4.54 10.89
C TYR A 85 -12.08 4.25 9.43
N ASN A 86 -13.08 4.19 8.55
CA ASN A 86 -12.87 3.94 7.12
C ASN A 86 -12.07 5.05 6.43
N SER A 87 -12.22 6.30 6.86
CA SER A 87 -11.45 7.44 6.36
C SER A 87 -9.96 7.31 6.69
N VAL A 88 -9.63 6.98 7.95
CA VAL A 88 -8.24 6.76 8.39
C VAL A 88 -7.63 5.55 7.69
N VAL A 89 -8.40 4.45 7.58
CA VAL A 89 -7.98 3.25 6.88
C VAL A 89 -7.70 3.50 5.39
N GLY A 90 -8.59 4.23 4.71
CA GLY A 90 -8.38 4.64 3.31
C GLY A 90 -7.13 5.49 3.13
N SER A 91 -6.88 6.39 4.08
CA SER A 91 -5.71 7.25 4.06
C SER A 91 -4.40 6.48 4.29
N LEU A 92 -4.41 5.50 5.20
CA LEU A 92 -3.28 4.59 5.41
C LEU A 92 -3.00 3.73 4.18
N ARG A 93 -4.04 3.26 3.47
CA ARG A 93 -3.86 2.53 2.20
C ARG A 93 -3.16 3.38 1.14
N TYR A 94 -3.47 4.68 1.07
CA TYR A 94 -2.78 5.57 0.15
C TYR A 94 -1.29 5.73 0.50
N LEU A 95 -0.97 5.83 1.81
CA LEU A 95 0.40 5.93 2.32
C LEU A 95 1.26 4.69 1.98
N VAL A 96 0.67 3.49 1.97
CA VAL A 96 1.37 2.23 1.65
C VAL A 96 2.08 2.27 0.27
N ASN A 97 1.59 3.08 -0.67
CA ASN A 97 2.23 3.22 -2.00
C ASN A 97 3.65 3.79 -1.93
N THR A 98 3.98 4.58 -0.91
CA THR A 98 5.35 5.12 -0.69
C THR A 98 6.05 4.49 0.50
N ARG A 99 5.29 3.88 1.41
CA ARG A 99 5.77 3.24 2.65
C ARG A 99 5.27 1.79 2.76
N PRO A 100 5.89 0.85 2.01
CA PRO A 100 5.45 -0.55 1.97
C PRO A 100 5.62 -1.28 3.31
N ASP A 101 6.41 -0.74 4.23
CA ASP A 101 6.58 -1.25 5.60
C ASP A 101 5.25 -1.26 6.41
N PHE A 102 4.28 -0.42 6.04
CA PHE A 102 2.95 -0.41 6.65
C PHE A 102 1.97 -1.41 6.01
N ALA A 103 2.32 -2.05 4.90
CA ALA A 103 1.38 -2.86 4.12
C ALA A 103 0.72 -3.98 4.93
N TYR A 104 1.51 -4.68 5.75
CA TYR A 104 1.00 -5.74 6.62
C TYR A 104 0.02 -5.18 7.66
N SER A 105 0.43 -4.13 8.38
CA SER A 105 -0.37 -3.51 9.43
C SER A 105 -1.70 -2.97 8.92
N VAL A 106 -1.69 -2.30 7.77
CA VAL A 106 -2.91 -1.78 7.14
C VAL A 106 -3.78 -2.92 6.61
N GLY A 107 -3.17 -3.94 5.99
CA GLY A 107 -3.89 -5.13 5.51
C GLY A 107 -4.66 -5.84 6.64
N TYR A 108 -4.00 -6.03 7.78
CA TYR A 108 -4.56 -6.68 8.97
C TYR A 108 -5.78 -5.93 9.52
N VAL A 109 -5.70 -4.60 9.63
CA VAL A 109 -6.79 -3.73 10.14
C VAL A 109 -7.96 -3.62 9.15
N THR A 110 -7.70 -3.69 7.85
CA THR A 110 -8.76 -3.51 6.84
C THR A 110 -9.65 -4.74 6.59
N GLU A 111 -9.32 -5.90 7.18
CA GLU A 111 -9.98 -7.19 6.91
C GLU A 111 -10.29 -7.36 5.41
N ALA A 112 -9.31 -7.08 4.54
CA ALA A 112 -9.47 -7.08 3.09
C ALA A 112 -9.60 -8.50 2.51
N ARG A 113 -10.63 -9.23 2.94
CA ARG A 113 -11.05 -10.50 2.36
C ARG A 113 -11.77 -10.22 1.05
N GLY A 114 -11.07 -10.36 -0.08
CA GLY A 114 -11.73 -10.59 -1.38
C GLY A 114 -11.63 -9.51 -2.45
N LEU A 115 -10.79 -8.48 -2.30
CA LEU A 115 -10.50 -7.55 -3.41
C LEU A 115 -9.25 -8.01 -4.17
N GLY A 116 -9.32 -9.21 -4.77
CA GLY A 116 -8.25 -9.73 -5.62
C GLY A 116 -8.27 -9.09 -7.01
N VAL A 117 -7.12 -8.58 -7.46
CA VAL A 117 -6.92 -8.17 -8.86
C VAL A 117 -6.73 -9.43 -9.71
N ARG A 118 -7.62 -9.68 -10.66
CA ARG A 118 -7.49 -10.79 -11.63
C ARG A 118 -6.67 -10.36 -12.84
N TYR A 119 -5.52 -11.00 -13.03
CA TYR A 119 -4.71 -10.85 -14.23
C TYR A 119 -5.09 -11.92 -15.25
N TYR A 120 -5.43 -11.50 -16.48
CA TYR A 120 -5.57 -12.41 -17.61
C TYR A 120 -4.19 -12.61 -18.25
N ALA A 121 -3.78 -13.87 -18.49
CA ALA A 121 -2.56 -14.15 -19.22
C ALA A 121 -2.64 -13.51 -20.62
N GLY A 122 -1.83 -12.48 -20.86
CA GLY A 122 -1.72 -11.85 -22.18
C GLY A 122 -1.20 -12.85 -23.21
N ARG A 123 -1.64 -12.73 -24.47
CA ARG A 123 -1.18 -13.52 -25.64
C ARG A 123 0.29 -13.22 -26.03
N GLY A 124 1.19 -13.03 -25.07
CA GLY A 124 2.62 -12.82 -25.29
C GLY A 124 3.38 -14.14 -25.15
N LYS A 125 4.36 -14.38 -26.05
CA LYS A 125 5.24 -15.56 -26.03
C LYS A 125 6.33 -15.51 -24.92
N GLU A 126 6.32 -14.49 -24.07
CA GLU A 126 7.28 -14.39 -22.97
C GLU A 126 6.82 -15.26 -21.80
N LYS A 127 7.75 -16.06 -21.28
CA LYS A 127 7.51 -16.97 -20.17
C LYS A 127 7.37 -16.16 -18.88
N LEU A 128 6.14 -15.76 -18.56
CA LEU A 128 5.81 -15.12 -17.29
C LEU A 128 5.92 -16.16 -16.16
N GLU A 129 6.87 -15.97 -15.25
CA GLU A 129 7.02 -16.83 -14.08
C GLU A 129 6.13 -16.31 -12.95
N LEU A 130 5.08 -17.07 -12.63
CA LEU A 130 4.20 -16.85 -11.49
C LEU A 130 4.64 -17.76 -10.34
N VAL A 131 5.08 -17.18 -9.23
CA VAL A 131 5.55 -17.90 -8.03
C VAL A 131 4.63 -17.57 -6.86
N GLY A 132 4.11 -18.58 -6.16
CA GLY A 132 3.24 -18.40 -4.99
C GLY A 132 3.87 -18.97 -3.73
N TYR A 133 3.78 -18.25 -2.62
CA TYR A 133 4.12 -18.73 -1.28
C TYR A 133 2.84 -18.74 -0.43
N SER A 134 2.69 -19.78 0.40
CA SER A 134 1.59 -19.91 1.36
C SER A 134 2.20 -20.21 2.72
N ASP A 135 1.70 -19.53 3.75
CA ASP A 135 2.07 -19.73 5.15
C ASP A 135 0.81 -19.81 6.01
N SER A 136 0.84 -20.49 7.14
CA SER A 136 -0.34 -20.64 8.00
C SER A 136 0.07 -20.61 9.47
N ASP A 137 -0.55 -19.73 10.24
CA ASP A 137 -0.47 -19.78 11.70
C ASP A 137 -1.49 -20.79 12.23
N MET A 138 -1.03 -21.74 13.06
CA MET A 138 -1.89 -22.84 13.51
C MET A 138 -2.62 -22.44 14.79
N GLY A 139 -3.88 -22.03 14.65
CA GLY A 139 -4.81 -21.80 15.77
C GLY A 139 -4.45 -20.61 16.67
N ASP A 140 -3.83 -19.58 16.11
CA ASP A 140 -3.34 -18.43 16.89
C ASP A 140 -4.47 -17.46 17.29
N ASP A 141 -5.67 -17.57 16.71
CA ASP A 141 -6.77 -16.67 17.07
C ASP A 141 -7.39 -17.00 18.44
N VAL A 142 -7.46 -16.00 19.31
CA VAL A 142 -7.86 -16.19 20.71
C VAL A 142 -9.38 -16.33 20.88
N ASP A 143 -10.18 -15.83 19.95
CA ASP A 143 -11.64 -15.83 20.07
C ASP A 143 -12.26 -17.13 19.54
N ASP A 144 -11.71 -17.69 18.46
CA ASP A 144 -12.27 -18.88 17.80
C ASP A 144 -11.25 -19.99 17.52
N TYR A 145 -9.99 -19.86 17.95
CA TYR A 145 -8.89 -20.81 17.72
C TYR A 145 -8.69 -21.18 16.26
N LYS A 146 -9.10 -20.26 15.37
CA LYS A 146 -8.99 -20.42 13.93
C LYS A 146 -7.62 -20.02 13.44
N SER A 147 -7.20 -20.69 12.39
CA SER A 147 -5.91 -20.48 11.75
C SER A 147 -6.03 -19.39 10.68
N THR A 148 -5.02 -18.55 10.56
CA THR A 148 -4.88 -17.56 9.49
C THR A 148 -3.89 -18.09 8.46
N ASN A 149 -4.39 -18.30 7.24
CA ASN A 149 -3.59 -18.68 6.09
C ASN A 149 -3.25 -17.43 5.27
N GLY A 150 -1.96 -17.15 5.10
CA GLY A 150 -1.42 -16.11 4.24
C GLY A 150 -0.93 -16.69 2.92
N MET A 151 -1.18 -15.98 1.83
CA MET A 151 -0.67 -16.31 0.48
C MET A 151 -0.11 -15.05 -0.17
N ILE A 152 1.01 -15.18 -0.90
CA ILE A 152 1.58 -14.11 -1.72
C ILE A 152 2.01 -14.66 -3.08
N TYR A 153 1.67 -13.95 -4.15
CA TYR A 153 2.01 -14.28 -5.53
C TYR A 153 2.94 -13.23 -6.12
N PHE A 154 4.00 -13.69 -6.77
CA PHE A 154 4.98 -12.91 -7.51
C PHE A 154 4.86 -13.20 -9.00
N LEU A 155 4.92 -12.17 -9.84
CA LEU A 155 5.03 -12.26 -11.29
C LEU A 155 6.36 -11.65 -11.73
N SER A 156 7.20 -12.43 -12.39
CA SER A 156 8.53 -11.97 -12.86
C SER A 156 9.38 -11.33 -11.74
N GLY A 157 9.28 -11.89 -10.53
CA GLY A 157 10.00 -11.41 -9.33
C GLY A 157 9.35 -10.24 -8.58
N GLY A 158 8.28 -9.64 -9.10
CA GLY A 158 7.50 -8.59 -8.41
C GLY A 158 6.26 -9.15 -7.72
N ALA A 159 6.01 -8.80 -6.46
CA ALA A 159 4.77 -9.19 -5.77
C ALA A 159 3.55 -8.52 -6.44
N ILE A 160 2.57 -9.32 -6.87
CA ILE A 160 1.37 -8.84 -7.60
C ILE A 160 0.08 -8.99 -6.80
N CYS A 161 0.03 -9.93 -5.85
CA CYS A 161 -1.16 -10.21 -5.05
C CYS A 161 -0.74 -10.84 -3.73
N TRP A 162 -1.42 -10.47 -2.66
CA TRP A 162 -1.36 -11.19 -1.40
C TRP A 162 -2.77 -11.29 -0.83
N GLN A 163 -3.02 -12.36 -0.09
CA GLN A 163 -4.28 -12.58 0.60
C GLN A 163 -3.98 -13.17 1.98
N SER A 164 -4.73 -12.74 2.99
CA SER A 164 -4.74 -13.38 4.30
C SER A 164 -6.18 -13.77 4.63
N THR A 165 -6.40 -15.06 4.92
CA THR A 165 -7.72 -15.65 5.15
C THR A 165 -7.72 -16.43 6.44
N LYS A 166 -8.67 -16.12 7.32
CA LYS A 166 -8.92 -16.88 8.54
C LYS A 166 -9.89 -18.03 8.22
N GLN A 167 -9.54 -19.27 8.56
CA GLN A 167 -10.35 -20.47 8.28
C GLN A 167 -11.45 -20.70 9.33
#